data_AF-A0A7J5L083-F1
#
_entry.id   AF-A0A7J5L083-F1
#
_cell.length_a   1.000
_cell.length_b   1.000
_cell.length_c   1.000
_cell.angle_alpha   90.00
_cell.angle_beta   90.00
_cell.angle_gamma   90.00
#
_symmetry.space_group_name_H-M   'P 1'
#
loop_
_entity.id
_entity.type
_entity.pdbx_description
1 polymer ?
#
loop_
_entity_poly.entity_id
_entity_poly.type
_entity_poly.pdbx_seq_one_letter_code
_entity_poly.pdbx_strand_id
1 'polypeptide(L)'
;MDKRNKFWRRQQMARVFKARMILYAAYGHCIIREDGSYYEHPRWFELAKEKWAQVYKTTGTPCSCWMCRGFEYDRKEYKKETRRIIRESME
;
A
#
# COMPACT_ATOMS: atom_id res chain seq x y z
N MET A 1 -14.69 -19.70 22.36
CA MET A 1 -13.57 -18.87 21.84
C MET A 1 -13.65 -18.86 20.34
N ASP A 2 -13.92 -17.69 19.76
CA ASP A 2 -13.93 -17.55 18.31
C ASP A 2 -12.50 -17.82 17.79
N LYS A 3 -12.33 -18.89 17.01
CA LYS A 3 -11.00 -19.32 16.59
C LYS A 3 -10.44 -18.23 15.69
N ARG A 4 -9.38 -17.56 16.13
CA ARG A 4 -8.53 -16.62 15.37
C ARG A 4 -7.83 -17.33 14.20
N ASN A 5 -8.63 -17.91 13.31
CA ASN A 5 -8.25 -18.71 12.18
C ASN A 5 -7.86 -17.81 10.99
N LYS A 6 -7.38 -18.41 9.91
CA LYS A 6 -6.90 -17.68 8.73
C LYS A 6 -7.98 -16.77 8.13
N PHE A 7 -9.24 -17.21 8.15
CA PHE A 7 -10.37 -16.45 7.62
C PHE A 7 -10.66 -15.21 8.48
N TRP A 8 -10.73 -15.38 9.80
CA TRP A 8 -10.91 -14.29 10.75
C TRP A 8 -9.82 -13.22 10.61
N ARG A 9 -8.55 -13.64 10.49
CA ARG A 9 -7.42 -12.69 10.28
C ARG A 9 -7.57 -11.89 8.99
N ARG A 10 -8.04 -12.53 7.91
CA ARG A 10 -8.30 -11.84 6.63
C ARG A 10 -9.44 -10.84 6.75
N GLN A 11 -10.53 -11.20 7.43
CA GLN A 11 -11.64 -10.27 7.69
C GLN A 11 -11.20 -9.07 8.54
N GLN A 12 -10.45 -9.31 9.62
CA GLN A 12 -9.95 -8.23 10.47
C GLN A 12 -9.00 -7.31 9.72
N MET A 13 -8.10 -7.86 8.91
CA MET A 13 -7.22 -7.08 8.04
C MET A 13 -8.03 -6.17 7.10
N ALA A 14 -9.06 -6.70 6.44
CA ALA A 14 -9.92 -5.92 5.55
C ALA A 14 -10.70 -4.83 6.31
N ARG A 15 -11.22 -5.14 7.50
CA ARG A 15 -11.93 -4.18 8.37
C ARG A 15 -11.05 -3.00 8.76
N VAL A 16 -9.85 -3.29 9.27
CA VAL A 16 -8.90 -2.27 9.70
C VAL A 16 -8.39 -1.45 8.51
N PHE A 17 -8.12 -2.10 7.38
CA PHE A 17 -7.72 -1.40 6.15
C PHE A 17 -8.79 -0.41 5.67
N LYS A 18 -10.06 -0.83 5.63
CA LYS A 18 -11.18 0.06 5.29
C LYS A 18 -11.27 1.26 6.24
N ALA A 19 -11.21 1.03 7.55
CA ALA A 19 -11.26 2.10 8.54
C ALA A 19 -10.15 3.14 8.35
N ARG A 20 -8.93 2.69 8.02
CA ARG A 20 -7.82 3.58 7.69
C ARG A 20 -8.13 4.40 6.45
N MET A 21 -8.57 3.79 5.36
CA MET A 21 -8.86 4.54 4.12
C MET A 21 -9.97 5.58 4.31
N ILE A 22 -10.96 5.30 5.17
CA ILE A 22 -11.99 6.28 5.54
C ILE A 22 -11.35 7.47 6.26
N LEU A 23 -10.44 7.22 7.21
CA LEU A 23 -9.71 8.28 7.91
C LEU A 23 -8.85 9.12 6.96
N TYR A 24 -8.10 8.47 6.06
CA TYR A 24 -7.27 9.16 5.07
C TYR A 24 -8.11 10.02 4.11
N ALA A 25 -9.27 9.52 3.67
CA ALA A 25 -10.21 10.31 2.87
C ALA A 25 -10.73 11.53 3.63
N ALA A 26 -11.04 11.37 4.92
CA ALA A 26 -11.51 12.47 5.78
C ALA A 26 -10.42 13.53 6.03
N TYR A 27 -9.14 13.15 6.04
CA TYR A 27 -8.01 14.09 6.13
C TYR A 27 -7.77 14.89 4.84
N GLY A 28 -8.52 14.65 3.77
CA GLY A 28 -8.37 15.39 2.51
C GLY A 28 -7.15 14.98 1.69
N HIS A 29 -6.64 13.75 1.88
CA HIS A 29 -5.56 13.24 1.03
C HIS A 29 -5.99 13.22 -0.44
N CYS A 30 -5.18 13.79 -1.32
CA CYS A 30 -5.38 13.75 -2.77
C CYS A 30 -4.77 12.48 -3.39
N ILE A 31 -5.28 12.10 -4.56
CA ILE A 31 -4.59 11.16 -5.45
C ILE A 31 -3.90 11.97 -6.54
N ILE A 32 -2.59 11.79 -6.65
CA ILE A 32 -1.78 12.30 -7.76
C ILE A 32 -1.61 11.14 -8.74
N ARG A 33 -2.14 11.28 -9.94
CA ARG A 33 -1.99 10.27 -10.99
C ARG A 33 -0.67 10.45 -11.74
N GLU A 34 -0.26 9.42 -12.47
CA GLU A 34 0.99 9.45 -13.26
C GLU A 34 0.98 10.54 -14.35
N ASP A 35 -0.20 10.95 -14.83
CA ASP A 35 -0.39 12.05 -15.78
C ASP A 35 -0.33 13.45 -15.14
N GLY A 36 -0.07 13.54 -13.84
CA GLY A 36 -0.02 14.78 -13.07
C GLY A 36 -1.38 15.35 -12.69
N SER A 37 -2.50 14.68 -13.05
CA SER A 37 -3.82 15.14 -12.65
C SER A 37 -4.04 14.96 -11.14
N TYR A 38 -4.70 15.95 -10.55
CA TYR A 38 -5.06 15.99 -9.13
C TYR A 38 -6.51 15.60 -8.96
N TYR A 39 -6.75 14.60 -8.12
CA TYR A 39 -8.09 14.27 -7.66
C TYR A 39 -8.21 14.63 -6.18
N GLU A 40 -8.82 15.79 -5.94
CA GLU A 40 -9.09 16.31 -4.61
C GLU A 40 -10.29 15.56 -4.01
N HIS A 41 -10.16 15.17 -2.73
CA HIS A 41 -11.21 14.48 -1.97
C HIS A 41 -11.66 13.10 -2.53
N PRO A 42 -10.72 12.17 -2.78
CA PRO A 42 -11.04 10.81 -3.18
C PRO A 42 -11.88 10.08 -2.11
N ARG A 43 -12.83 9.28 -2.56
CA ARG A 43 -13.54 8.37 -1.66
C ARG A 43 -12.59 7.29 -1.17
N TRP A 44 -12.87 6.74 0.01
CA TRP A 44 -12.00 5.74 0.64
C TRP A 44 -11.72 4.52 -0.26
N PHE A 45 -12.68 4.10 -1.09
CA PHE A 45 -12.49 2.95 -1.99
C PHE A 45 -11.67 3.28 -3.24
N GLU A 46 -11.50 4.57 -3.56
CA GLU A 46 -10.60 5.06 -4.62
C GLU A 46 -9.17 5.04 -4.07
N LEU A 47 -8.96 5.60 -2.86
CA LEU A 47 -7.69 5.47 -2.12
C LEU A 47 -7.27 4.01 -1.95
N ALA A 48 -8.20 3.11 -1.65
CA ALA A 48 -7.92 1.69 -1.44
C ALA A 48 -7.33 0.97 -2.65
N LYS A 49 -7.42 1.54 -3.86
CA LYS A 49 -6.85 0.99 -5.10
C LYS A 49 -5.42 1.47 -5.35
N GLU A 50 -5.01 2.57 -4.71
CA GLU A 50 -3.69 3.15 -4.91
C GLU A 50 -2.58 2.23 -4.42
N LYS A 51 -1.42 2.28 -5.10
CA LYS A 51 -0.25 1.46 -4.75
C LYS A 51 0.24 1.77 -3.33
N TRP A 52 0.35 3.05 -2.99
CA TRP A 52 0.81 3.51 -1.67
C TRP A 52 -0.12 3.05 -0.54
N ALA A 53 -1.42 2.97 -0.80
CA ALA A 53 -2.40 2.51 0.17
C ALA A 53 -2.23 1.03 0.52
N GLN A 54 -1.70 0.19 -0.38
CA GLN A 54 -1.61 -1.26 -0.15
C GLN A 54 -0.76 -1.64 1.06
N VAL A 55 0.23 -0.81 1.42
CA VAL A 55 1.07 -1.03 2.62
C VAL A 55 0.22 -1.07 3.90
N TYR A 56 -0.87 -0.30 3.94
CA TYR A 56 -1.76 -0.20 5.09
C TYR A 56 -2.64 -1.43 5.31
N LYS A 57 -2.63 -2.42 4.39
CA LYS A 57 -3.27 -3.72 4.64
C LYS A 57 -2.54 -4.50 5.72
N THR A 58 -1.22 -4.45 5.73
CA THR A 58 -0.38 -5.25 6.65
C THR A 58 0.24 -4.42 7.77
N THR A 59 0.49 -3.13 7.54
CA THR A 59 1.24 -2.28 8.46
C THR A 59 0.38 -1.08 8.87
N GLY A 60 0.21 -0.84 10.17
CA GLY A 60 -0.61 0.29 10.65
C GLY A 60 0.08 1.63 10.51
N THR A 61 1.32 1.70 11.00
CA THR A 61 2.17 2.87 10.92
C THR A 61 3.42 2.47 10.15
N PRO A 62 3.43 2.62 8.82
CA PRO A 62 4.65 2.38 8.06
C PRO A 62 5.74 3.35 8.50
N CYS A 63 6.99 2.90 8.40
CA CYS A 63 8.16 3.75 8.55
C CYS A 63 8.05 4.99 7.65
N SER A 64 8.52 6.14 8.14
CA SER A 64 8.58 7.40 7.37
C SER A 64 9.60 7.34 6.22
N CYS A 65 10.39 6.29 6.09
CA CYS A 65 11.28 6.08 4.95
C CYS A 65 10.49 5.93 3.64
N TRP A 66 11.06 6.47 2.55
CA TRP A 66 10.48 6.42 1.20
C TRP A 66 10.17 4.97 0.75
N MET A 67 10.97 4.00 1.20
CA MET A 67 10.76 2.57 0.95
C MET A 67 9.47 2.00 1.58
N CYS A 68 9.08 2.50 2.76
CA CYS A 68 7.93 1.97 3.50
C CYS A 68 6.64 2.75 3.26
N ARG A 69 6.71 3.97 2.74
CA ARG A 69 5.51 4.75 2.41
C ARG A 69 4.76 4.23 1.16
N GLY A 70 5.38 3.36 0.36
CA GLY A 70 4.73 2.67 -0.77
C GLY A 70 4.39 3.56 -1.97
N PHE A 71 4.82 4.82 -1.97
CA PHE A 71 4.64 5.75 -3.10
C PHE A 71 5.55 5.40 -4.27
N GLU A 72 6.84 5.18 -4.00
CA GLU A 72 7.87 5.00 -5.04
C GLU A 72 8.43 3.58 -5.08
N TYR A 73 8.49 2.90 -3.94
CA TYR A 73 9.15 1.59 -3.84
C TYR A 73 8.24 0.44 -4.24
N ASP A 74 8.45 -0.11 -5.43
CA ASP A 74 7.90 -1.41 -5.83
C ASP A 74 8.84 -2.55 -5.44
N ARG A 75 8.49 -3.27 -4.37
CA ARG A 75 9.24 -4.43 -3.88
C ARG A 75 9.37 -5.55 -4.92
N LYS A 76 8.36 -5.76 -5.77
CA LYS A 76 8.40 -6.81 -6.80
C LYS A 76 9.40 -6.42 -7.88
N GLU A 77 9.36 -5.17 -8.32
CA GLU A 77 10.27 -4.68 -9.35
C GLU A 77 11.71 -4.65 -8.85
N TYR A 78 11.94 -4.17 -7.63
CA TYR A 78 13.24 -4.23 -6.97
C TYR A 78 13.82 -5.66 -6.97
N LYS A 79 13.02 -6.67 -6.61
CA LYS A 79 13.47 -8.09 -6.62
C LYS A 79 13.75 -8.64 -8.02
N LYS A 80 13.12 -8.10 -9.07
CA LYS A 80 13.46 -8.49 -10.45
C LYS A 80 14.78 -7.84 -10.85
N GLU A 81 14.93 -6.56 -10.58
CA GLU A 81 16.12 -5.78 -10.91
C GLU A 81 17.36 -6.32 -10.21
N THR A 82 17.30 -6.59 -8.90
CA THR A 82 18.40 -7.22 -8.17
C THR A 82 18.78 -8.58 -8.76
N ARG A 83 17.80 -9.39 -9.19
CA ARG A 83 18.09 -10.67 -9.85
C ARG A 83 18.76 -10.49 -11.21
N ARG A 84 18.41 -9.44 -11.96
CA ARG A 84 19.07 -9.09 -13.22
C ARG A 84 20.54 -8.72 -12.98
N ILE A 85 20.79 -7.78 -12.07
CA ILE A 85 22.15 -7.31 -11.73
C ILE A 85 23.04 -8.47 -11.27
N ILE A 86 22.54 -9.35 -10.39
CA ILE A 86 23.31 -10.50 -9.92
C ILE A 86 23.70 -11.41 -11.10
N ARG A 87 22.78 -11.70 -12.00
CA ARG A 87 23.04 -12.53 -13.18
C ARG A 87 24.09 -11.90 -14.09
N GLU A 88 23.95 -10.60 -14.39
CA GLU A 88 24.91 -9.85 -15.21
C GLU A 88 26.30 -9.76 -14.55
N SER A 89 26.38 -9.72 -13.22
CA SER A 89 27.65 -9.73 -12.48
C SER A 89 28.35 -11.10 -12.42
N MET A 90 27.65 -12.16 -12.82
CA MET A 90 28.18 -13.53 -12.88
C MET A 90 28.60 -13.94 -14.31
N GLU A 91 28.34 -13.08 -15.30
CA GLU A 91 28.83 -13.17 -16.69
C GLU A 91 30.15 -12.42 -16.84
#